data_AF-A8SLZ6-F1
#
_entry.id   AF-A8SLZ6-F1
#
_cell.length_a   1.000
_cell.length_b   1.000
_cell.length_c   1.000
_cell.angle_alpha   90.00
_cell.angle_beta   90.00
_cell.angle_gamma   90.00
#
_symmetry.space_group_name_H-M   'P 1'
#
loop_
_entity.id
_entity.type
_entity.pdbx_description
1 polymer ?
#
loop_
_entity_poly.entity_id
_entity_poly.type
_entity_poly.pdbx_seq_one_letter_code
_entity_poly.pdbx_strand_id
1 'polypeptide(L)'
;MVEKNVIIKNETGLHARPAASLVQFVKKFDESIEIIMDNKVADAKSIFNVMSLGISKGTEVTLRVDGENEEKTLEEVVNFIENLAD
;
A
#
# COMPACT_ATOMS: atom_id res chain seq x y z
N MET A 1 -0.40 -14.62 7.67
CA MET A 1 -0.23 -13.16 7.71
C MET A 1 1.24 -12.76 7.82
N VAL A 2 1.72 -11.83 6.96
CA VAL A 2 3.05 -11.19 7.02
C VAL A 2 2.95 -9.66 6.96
N GLU A 3 3.96 -8.95 7.45
CA GLU A 3 4.01 -7.48 7.42
C GLU A 3 5.41 -6.90 7.23
N LYS A 4 5.49 -5.70 6.64
CA LYS A 4 6.74 -4.96 6.42
C LYS A 4 6.51 -3.45 6.41
N ASN A 5 7.43 -2.71 7.04
CA ASN A 5 7.44 -1.25 6.98
C ASN A 5 8.04 -0.76 5.65
N VAL A 6 7.40 0.23 5.03
CA VAL A 6 7.78 0.84 3.76
C VAL A 6 7.68 2.36 3.87
N ILE A 7 8.69 3.07 3.34
CA ILE A 7 8.67 4.53 3.27
C ILE A 7 8.17 4.95 1.89
N ILE A 8 7.17 5.85 1.86
CA ILE A 8 6.67 6.42 0.61
C ILE A 8 7.63 7.48 0.08
N LYS A 9 8.16 7.28 -1.13
CA LYS A 9 9.26 8.11 -1.68
C LYS A 9 8.81 9.10 -2.76
N ASN A 10 7.68 8.85 -3.43
CA ASN A 10 7.17 9.73 -4.49
C ASN A 10 6.73 11.09 -3.92
N GLU A 11 6.84 12.17 -4.70
CA GLU A 11 6.70 13.54 -4.18
C GLU A 11 5.32 13.82 -3.62
N THR A 12 4.30 13.24 -4.22
CA THR A 12 2.90 13.52 -3.88
C THR A 12 2.29 12.58 -2.85
N GLY A 13 3.02 11.55 -2.43
CA GLY A 13 2.50 10.47 -1.58
C GLY A 13 1.38 9.68 -2.25
N LEU A 14 0.46 9.12 -1.47
CA LEU A 14 -0.68 8.34 -1.99
C LEU A 14 -1.92 9.22 -2.20
N HIS A 15 -1.79 10.31 -2.96
CA HIS A 15 -2.94 11.08 -3.44
C HIS A 15 -3.65 10.37 -4.61
N ALA A 16 -4.66 11.00 -5.21
CA ALA A 16 -5.55 10.38 -6.21
C ALA A 16 -4.86 9.49 -7.27
N ARG A 17 -3.79 9.97 -7.93
CA ARG A 17 -3.13 9.24 -9.04
C ARG A 17 -2.27 8.02 -8.58
N PRO A 18 -1.24 8.14 -7.73
CA PRO A 18 -0.49 7.01 -7.18
C PRO A 18 -1.37 6.08 -6.35
N ALA A 19 -2.38 6.58 -5.62
CA ALA A 19 -3.35 5.72 -4.95
C ALA A 19 -4.17 4.90 -5.93
N ALA A 20 -4.65 5.48 -7.04
CA ALA A 20 -5.34 4.72 -8.09
C ALA A 20 -4.43 3.65 -8.71
N SER A 21 -3.16 3.99 -9.00
CA SER A 21 -2.16 3.04 -9.52
C SER A 21 -1.92 1.89 -8.55
N LEU A 22 -1.75 2.17 -7.26
CA LEU A 22 -1.59 1.17 -6.21
C LEU A 22 -2.82 0.27 -6.12
N VAL A 23 -4.02 0.86 -6.03
CA VAL A 23 -5.29 0.12 -5.98
C VAL A 23 -5.45 -0.79 -7.20
N GLN A 24 -5.14 -0.30 -8.40
CA GLN A 24 -5.21 -1.10 -9.62
C GLN A 24 -4.20 -2.26 -9.60
N PHE A 25 -3.00 -2.03 -9.05
CA PHE A 25 -2.00 -3.07 -8.89
C PHE A 25 -2.46 -4.13 -7.88
N VAL A 26 -2.87 -3.71 -6.68
CA VAL A 26 -3.20 -4.66 -5.60
C VAL A 26 -4.49 -5.45 -5.82
N LYS A 27 -5.40 -4.95 -6.68
CA LYS A 27 -6.63 -5.67 -7.07
C LYS A 27 -6.38 -6.94 -7.88
N LYS A 28 -5.15 -7.19 -8.33
CA LYS A 28 -4.77 -8.42 -9.04
C LYS A 28 -4.54 -9.61 -8.10
N PHE A 29 -4.38 -9.34 -6.80
CA PHE A 29 -4.11 -10.33 -5.78
C PHE A 29 -5.40 -10.73 -5.08
N ASP A 30 -5.51 -12.00 -4.71
CA ASP A 30 -6.64 -12.53 -3.93
C ASP A 30 -6.44 -12.27 -2.43
N GLU A 31 -5.20 -12.11 -1.97
CA GLU A 31 -4.85 -11.83 -0.58
C GLU A 31 -5.51 -10.55 -0.04
N SER A 32 -5.77 -10.53 1.27
CA SER A 32 -6.09 -9.29 1.99
C SER A 32 -4.83 -8.44 2.09
N ILE A 33 -4.92 -7.15 1.74
CA ILE A 33 -3.78 -6.23 1.75
C ILE A 33 -4.21 -4.96 2.48
N GLU A 34 -3.57 -4.69 3.60
CA GLU A 34 -3.83 -3.52 4.44
C GLU A 34 -2.63 -2.58 4.46
N ILE A 35 -2.91 -1.28 4.47
CA ILE A 35 -1.93 -0.23 4.76
C ILE A 35 -2.26 0.34 6.13
N ILE A 36 -1.27 0.32 7.02
CA ILE A 36 -1.42 0.77 8.40
C ILE A 36 -0.52 2.00 8.58
N MET A 37 -1.11 3.08 9.07
CA MET A 37 -0.41 4.31 9.42
C MET A 37 -0.86 4.75 10.80
N ASP A 38 0.06 4.75 11.77
CA ASP A 38 -0.24 4.91 13.19
C ASP A 38 -1.30 3.89 13.66
N ASN A 39 -2.47 4.38 14.07
CA ASN A 39 -3.61 3.57 14.54
C ASN A 39 -4.71 3.42 13.47
N LYS A 40 -4.46 3.87 12.23
CA LYS A 40 -5.42 3.79 11.13
C LYS A 40 -5.07 2.63 10.22
N VAL A 41 -6.08 1.88 9.81
CA VAL A 41 -5.98 0.76 8.88
C VAL A 41 -6.82 1.06 7.65
N ALA A 42 -6.25 0.83 6.47
CA ALA A 42 -6.94 0.97 5.19
C ALA A 42 -6.83 -0.31 4.38
N ASP A 43 -7.94 -0.75 3.78
CA ASP A 43 -7.92 -1.74 2.70
C ASP A 43 -7.25 -1.13 1.47
N ALA A 44 -6.13 -1.71 1.04
CA ALA A 44 -5.34 -1.26 -0.10
C ALA A 44 -6.12 -1.38 -1.43
N LYS A 45 -7.17 -2.22 -1.50
CA LYS A 45 -8.03 -2.37 -2.67
C LYS A 45 -9.10 -1.27 -2.78
N SER A 46 -9.21 -0.39 -1.79
CA SER A 46 -10.15 0.73 -1.76
C SER A 46 -9.45 2.08 -1.82
N ILE A 47 -9.58 2.77 -2.97
CA ILE A 47 -8.98 4.09 -3.18
C ILE A 47 -9.37 5.11 -2.10
N PHE A 48 -10.62 5.09 -1.64
CA PHE A 48 -11.09 5.99 -0.59
C PHE A 48 -10.43 5.68 0.76
N ASN A 49 -10.22 4.41 1.09
CA ASN A 49 -9.55 4.04 2.34
C ASN A 49 -8.08 4.49 2.32
N VAL A 50 -7.36 4.17 1.23
CA VAL A 50 -5.96 4.58 1.06
C VAL A 50 -5.81 6.10 1.15
N MET A 51 -6.62 6.86 0.41
CA MET A 51 -6.55 8.33 0.44
C MET A 51 -6.93 8.91 1.81
N SER A 52 -7.83 8.26 2.57
CA SER A 52 -8.24 8.72 3.90
C SER A 52 -7.12 8.67 4.95
N LEU A 53 -6.05 7.89 4.69
CA LEU A 53 -4.88 7.86 5.55
C LEU A 53 -4.08 9.16 5.47
N GLY A 54 -4.14 9.90 4.34
CA GLY A 54 -3.39 11.14 4.18
C GLY A 54 -1.88 10.93 4.09
N ILE A 55 -1.46 9.83 3.46
CA ILE A 55 -0.05 9.41 3.35
C ILE A 55 0.71 10.36 2.41
N SER A 56 1.72 11.02 2.96
CA SER A 56 2.63 11.94 2.24
C SER A 56 4.00 11.32 1.99
N LYS A 57 4.84 12.01 1.20
CA LYS A 57 6.25 11.66 1.06
C LYS A 57 6.94 11.57 2.42
N GLY A 58 7.76 10.54 2.60
CA GLY A 58 8.52 10.29 3.82
C GLY A 58 7.71 9.61 4.93
N THR A 59 6.40 9.43 4.77
CA THR A 59 5.60 8.63 5.70
C THR A 59 6.04 7.17 5.63
N GLU A 60 6.36 6.60 6.80
CA GLU A 60 6.50 5.15 6.97
C GLU A 60 5.12 4.55 7.22
N VAL A 61 4.78 3.50 6.47
CA VAL A 61 3.56 2.72 6.64
C VAL A 61 3.90 1.25 6.81
N THR A 62 3.08 0.52 7.53
CA THR A 62 3.17 -0.95 7.57
C THR A 62 2.24 -1.52 6.51
N LEU A 63 2.80 -2.27 5.57
CA LEU A 63 2.03 -3.14 4.70
C LEU A 63 1.81 -4.47 5.39
N ARG A 64 0.56 -4.92 5.45
CA ARG A 64 0.18 -6.23 5.97
C ARG A 64 -0.53 -7.00 4.87
N VAL A 65 -0.13 -8.26 4.68
CA VAL A 65 -0.74 -9.16 3.71
C VAL A 65 -1.14 -10.45 4.41
N ASP A 66 -2.35 -10.94 4.11
CA ASP A 66 -2.86 -12.19 4.65
C ASP A 66 -3.51 -13.04 3.54
N GLY A 67 -3.04 -14.27 3.39
CA GLY A 67 -3.55 -15.25 2.44
C GLY A 67 -2.50 -16.26 1.98
N GLU A 68 -2.83 -17.04 0.94
CA GLU A 68 -2.04 -18.21 0.54
C GLU A 68 -0.63 -17.86 0.01
N ASN A 69 -0.46 -16.75 -0.73
CA ASN A 69 0.83 -16.32 -1.28
C ASN A 69 1.35 -15.03 -0.64
N GLU A 70 1.02 -14.81 0.63
CA GLU A 70 1.24 -13.54 1.33
C GLU A 70 2.68 -13.01 1.30
N GLU A 71 3.70 -13.87 1.39
CA GLU A 71 5.10 -13.46 1.32
C GLU A 71 5.45 -12.87 -0.04
N LYS A 72 5.04 -13.54 -1.12
CA LYS A 72 5.27 -13.12 -2.50
C LYS A 72 4.47 -11.86 -2.82
N THR A 73 3.21 -11.82 -2.43
CA THR A 73 2.35 -10.65 -2.63
C THR A 73 2.91 -9.45 -1.86
N LEU A 74 3.38 -9.63 -0.62
CA LEU A 74 4.03 -8.56 0.13
C LEU A 74 5.27 -8.03 -0.61
N GLU A 75 6.14 -8.90 -1.12
CA GLU A 75 7.33 -8.50 -1.88
C GLU A 75 6.97 -7.69 -3.13
N GLU A 76 6.00 -8.15 -3.92
CA GLU A 76 5.56 -7.47 -5.14
C GLU A 76 4.94 -6.09 -4.84
N VAL A 77 4.13 -5.97 -3.79
CA VAL A 77 3.49 -4.70 -3.40
C VAL A 77 4.52 -3.72 -2.84
N VAL A 78 5.48 -4.18 -2.03
CA VAL A 78 6.59 -3.34 -1.55
C VAL A 78 7.38 -2.81 -2.73
N ASN A 79 7.76 -3.68 -3.66
CA ASN A 79 8.51 -3.29 -4.86
C ASN A 79 7.73 -2.28 -5.71
N PHE A 80 6.41 -2.45 -5.86
CA PHE A 80 5.57 -1.50 -6.56
C PHE A 80 5.56 -0.12 -5.89
N ILE A 81 5.41 -0.07 -4.57
CA ILE A 81 5.41 1.20 -3.81
C ILE A 81 6.76 1.92 -3.89
N GLU A 82 7.87 1.18 -3.77
CA GLU A 82 9.21 1.79 -3.82
C GLU A 82 9.57 2.37 -5.20
N ASN A 83 8.94 1.87 -6.26
CA ASN A 83 9.11 2.33 -7.63
C ASN A 83 7.91 3.16 -8.13
N LEU A 84 7.01 3.55 -7.23
CA LEU A 84 5.84 4.34 -7.57
C LEU A 84 6.30 5.72 -8.04
N ALA A 85 6.05 6.04 -9.30
CA ALA A 85 6.26 7.38 -9.84
C ALA A 85 5.02 8.23 -9.59
N ASP A 86 5.21 9.54 -9.47
CA ASP A 86 4.08 10.48 -9.43
C ASP A 86 3.26 10.39 -10.69
#